data_AF-A0A6V8KI11-F1
#
_entry.id   AF-A0A6V8KI11-F1
#
_cell.length_a   1.000
_cell.length_b   1.000
_cell.length_c   1.000
_cell.angle_alpha   90.00
_cell.angle_beta   90.00
_cell.angle_gamma   90.00
#
_symmetry.space_group_name_H-M   'P 1'
#
loop_
_entity.id
_entity.type
_entity.pdbx_description
1 polymer ?
#
loop_
_entity_poly.entity_id
_entity_poly.type
_entity_poly.pdbx_seq_one_letter_code
_entity_poly.pdbx_strand_id
1 'polypeptide(L)'
;MLTLPRAGANSLDPHGLTHAMTGWRRLLRPGGHLLAALTAQGPEPGTVGHRSTVIAAARAAGLLYHQHIPLLLVPLPERDPRTDPNPAAEPDRRLRHGRHLPAFRDLLAFAGTTSTTEEATRG
;
A
#
# COMPACT_ATOMS: atom_id res chain seq x y z
N MET A 1 -1.95 7.59 -23.19
CA MET A 1 -0.87 7.08 -22.32
C MET A 1 -1.33 7.24 -20.88
N LEU A 2 -1.79 6.16 -20.23
CA LEU A 2 -2.31 6.19 -18.86
C LEU A 2 -1.15 6.03 -17.88
N THR A 3 -0.78 7.12 -17.19
CA THR A 3 0.27 7.09 -16.16
C THR A 3 -0.36 6.70 -14.83
N LEU A 4 0.25 5.76 -14.11
CA LEU A 4 -0.21 5.39 -12.77
C LEU A 4 -0.10 6.60 -11.83
N PRO A 5 -1.07 6.80 -10.92
CA PRO A 5 -1.07 7.92 -9.99
C PRO A 5 0.10 7.80 -9.03
N ARG A 6 1.03 8.77 -9.06
CA ARG A 6 2.14 8.83 -8.10
C ARG A 6 1.63 9.44 -6.79
N ALA A 7 1.33 8.59 -5.82
CA ALA A 7 0.99 9.00 -4.46
C ALA A 7 2.26 9.45 -3.71
N GLY A 8 2.77 10.64 -4.03
CA GLY A 8 3.92 11.25 -3.36
C GLY A 8 4.10 12.76 -3.59
N ALA A 9 3.21 13.40 -4.37
CA ALA A 9 3.31 14.82 -4.70
C ALA A 9 2.22 15.71 -4.08
N ASN A 10 1.16 15.13 -3.50
CA ASN A 10 0.01 15.88 -3.02
C ASN A 10 -0.32 15.46 -1.58
N SER A 11 -0.81 16.42 -0.80
CA SER A 11 -1.35 16.21 0.54
C SER A 11 -2.21 14.95 0.62
N LEU A 12 -2.24 14.33 1.80
CA LEU A 12 -3.21 13.30 2.17
C LEU A 12 -4.63 13.89 2.25
N ASP A 13 -5.08 14.63 1.23
CA ASP A 13 -6.47 15.07 1.12
C ASP A 13 -7.36 13.85 0.87
N PRO A 14 -8.16 13.42 1.88
CA PRO A 14 -8.98 12.23 1.73
C PRO A 14 -10.04 12.41 0.63
N HIS A 15 -10.51 13.64 0.40
CA HIS A 15 -11.53 13.92 -0.60
C HIS A 15 -11.00 13.77 -2.02
N GLY A 16 -9.86 14.38 -2.34
CA GLY A 16 -9.18 14.19 -3.62
C GLY A 16 -8.85 12.73 -3.89
N LEU A 17 -8.41 11.99 -2.87
CA LEU A 17 -8.10 10.57 -2.99
C LEU A 17 -9.35 9.72 -3.27
N THR A 18 -10.44 9.95 -2.54
CA THR A 18 -11.72 9.26 -2.78
C THR A 18 -12.26 9.56 -4.18
N HIS A 19 -12.19 10.81 -4.65
CA HIS A 19 -12.64 11.18 -5.98
C HIS A 19 -11.84 10.44 -7.08
N ALA A 20 -10.51 10.43 -6.96
CA ALA A 20 -9.64 9.74 -7.90
C ALA A 20 -9.90 8.22 -7.92
N MET A 21 -10.00 7.60 -6.74
CA MET A 21 -10.30 6.16 -6.61
C MET A 21 -11.68 5.79 -7.16
N THR A 22 -12.68 6.67 -7.01
CA THR A 22 -14.00 6.48 -7.62
C THR A 22 -13.91 6.44 -9.14
N GLY A 23 -13.09 7.31 -9.74
CA GLY A 23 -12.81 7.28 -11.18
C GLY A 23 -12.13 5.99 -11.62
N TRP A 24 -11.06 5.57 -10.93
CA TRP A 24 -10.32 4.34 -11.28
C TRP A 24 -11.13 3.08 -11.07
N ARG A 25 -12.01 3.03 -10.05
CA ARG A 25 -12.91 1.89 -9.82
C ARG A 25 -13.74 1.56 -11.05
N ARG A 26 -14.20 2.57 -11.80
CA ARG A 26 -15.00 2.37 -13.03
C ARG A 26 -14.23 1.71 -14.17
N LEU A 27 -12.90 1.67 -14.08
CA LEU A 27 -12.02 1.04 -15.06
C LEU A 27 -11.68 -0.41 -14.70
N LEU A 28 -12.03 -0.86 -13.50
CA LEU A 28 -11.76 -2.22 -13.06
C LEU A 28 -12.70 -3.20 -13.77
N ARG A 29 -12.12 -4.22 -14.39
CA ARG A 29 -12.88 -5.40 -14.82
C ARG A 29 -13.38 -6.18 -13.59
N PRO A 30 -14.41 -7.02 -13.73
CA PRO A 30 -14.78 -7.97 -12.66
C PRO A 30 -13.55 -8.75 -12.17
N GLY A 31 -13.36 -8.85 -10.85
CA GLY A 31 -12.17 -9.45 -10.23
C GLY A 31 -10.89 -8.58 -10.27
N GLY A 32 -10.95 -7.39 -10.87
CA GLY A 32 -9.83 -6.45 -10.95
C GLY A 32 -9.52 -5.78 -9.60
N HIS A 33 -8.24 -5.44 -9.43
CA HIS A 33 -7.73 -4.78 -8.22
C HIS A 33 -7.10 -3.44 -8.56
N LEU A 34 -7.28 -2.49 -7.66
CA LEU A 34 -6.58 -1.22 -7.63
C LEU A 34 -5.42 -1.33 -6.65
N LEU A 35 -4.22 -0.96 -7.10
CA LEU A 35 -3.01 -0.98 -6.29
C LEU A 35 -2.61 0.46 -5.93
N ALA A 36 -2.39 0.72 -4.64
CA ALA A 36 -1.90 2.00 -4.13
C ALA A 36 -0.56 1.80 -3.44
N ALA A 37 0.51 2.38 -3.99
CA ALA A 37 1.84 2.38 -3.38
C ALA A 37 1.97 3.60 -2.45
N LEU A 38 2.27 3.38 -1.18
CA LEU A 38 2.57 4.45 -0.23
C LEU A 38 4.05 4.79 -0.33
N THR A 39 4.38 6.00 -0.79
CA THR A 39 5.78 6.45 -0.94
C THR A 39 6.24 7.41 0.14
N ALA A 40 5.35 7.87 1.00
CA ALA A 40 5.70 8.73 2.13
C ALA A 40 6.44 7.94 3.20
N GLN A 41 7.49 8.54 3.77
CA GLN A 41 8.11 8.06 5.01
C GLN A 41 7.02 7.97 6.08
N GLY A 42 7.12 7.00 6.99
CA GLY A 42 6.10 6.69 7.99
C GLY A 42 5.59 7.94 8.75
N PRO A 43 4.38 7.89 9.32
CA PRO A 43 3.78 9.04 9.98
C PRO A 43 4.72 9.62 11.03
N GLU A 44 4.86 10.95 11.03
CA GLU A 44 5.43 11.66 12.16
C GLU A 44 4.62 11.30 13.43
N PRO A 45 5.27 11.19 14.60
CA PRO A 45 4.59 10.85 15.85
C PRO A 45 3.36 11.74 16.06
N GLY A 46 2.19 11.12 16.26
CA GLY A 46 0.92 11.81 16.52
C GLY A 46 0.06 12.13 15.30
N THR A 47 0.43 11.69 14.09
CA THR A 47 -0.40 11.86 12.88
C THR A 47 -1.17 10.60 12.51
N VAL A 48 -2.38 10.77 11.93
CA VAL A 48 -3.13 9.66 11.33
C VAL A 48 -2.28 9.08 10.20
N GLY A 49 -2.00 7.78 10.28
CA GLY A 49 -1.10 7.12 9.34
C GLY A 49 -1.55 7.22 7.89
N HIS A 50 -0.61 7.46 6.97
CA HIS A 50 -0.84 7.49 5.52
C HIS A 50 -1.70 6.30 5.06
N ARG A 51 -1.41 5.10 5.57
CA ARG A 51 -2.14 3.86 5.28
C ARG A 51 -3.62 3.93 5.66
N SER A 52 -3.95 4.37 6.87
CA SER A 52 -5.35 4.45 7.32
C SER A 52 -6.15 5.44 6.47
N THR A 53 -5.53 6.56 6.09
CA THR A 53 -6.17 7.55 5.20
C THR A 53 -6.48 6.96 3.83
N VAL A 54 -5.53 6.22 3.23
CA VAL A 54 -5.76 5.56 1.94
C VAL A 54 -6.85 4.49 2.02
N ILE A 55 -6.87 3.68 3.09
CA ILE A 55 -7.91 2.68 3.30
C ILE A 55 -9.29 3.32 3.48
N ALA A 56 -9.38 4.39 4.27
CA ALA A 56 -10.63 5.11 4.48
C ALA A 56 -11.15 5.72 3.17
N ALA A 57 -10.27 6.37 2.39
CA ALA A 57 -10.63 6.95 1.10
C ALA A 57 -11.09 5.89 0.10
N ALA A 58 -10.43 4.73 0.07
CA ALA A 58 -10.81 3.60 -0.78
C ALA A 58 -12.19 3.05 -0.41
N ARG A 59 -12.48 2.89 0.89
CA ARG A 59 -13.80 2.48 1.36
C ARG A 59 -14.89 3.47 0.93
N ALA A 60 -14.64 4.77 1.09
CA ALA A 60 -15.57 5.81 0.64
C ALA A 60 -15.78 5.80 -0.88
N ALA A 61 -14.80 5.33 -1.67
CA ALA A 61 -14.90 5.15 -3.11
C ALA A 61 -15.61 3.85 -3.54
N GLY A 62 -16.08 3.01 -2.60
CA GLY A 62 -16.71 1.72 -2.90
C GLY A 62 -15.71 0.63 -3.26
N LEU A 63 -14.51 0.66 -2.66
CA LEU A 63 -13.50 -0.38 -2.79
C LEU A 63 -13.31 -1.12 -1.45
N LEU A 64 -12.99 -2.41 -1.53
CA LEU A 64 -12.69 -3.25 -0.37
C LEU A 64 -11.19 -3.41 -0.22
N TYR A 65 -10.68 -3.17 0.98
CA TYR A 65 -9.30 -3.50 1.31
C TYR A 65 -9.10 -5.02 1.24
N HIS A 66 -8.18 -5.46 0.38
CA HIS A 66 -7.94 -6.87 0.12
C HIS A 66 -6.65 -7.35 0.79
N GLN A 67 -5.53 -6.67 0.51
CA GLN A 67 -4.23 -7.10 0.99
C GLN A 67 -3.28 -5.91 1.19
N HIS A 68 -2.33 -6.08 2.11
CA HIS A 68 -1.14 -5.25 2.22
C HIS A 68 0.09 -6.10 1.86
N ILE A 69 0.92 -5.56 0.96
CA ILE A 69 2.09 -6.21 0.41
C ILE A 69 3.29 -5.31 0.70
N PRO A 70 4.28 -5.76 1.50
CA PRO A 70 5.54 -5.05 1.64
C PRO A 70 6.40 -5.26 0.38
N LEU A 71 6.62 -4.19 -0.37
CA LEU A 71 7.53 -4.19 -1.51
C LEU A 71 8.94 -3.89 -1.00
N LEU A 72 9.81 -4.91 -0.98
CA LEU A 72 11.20 -4.77 -0.58
C LEU A 72 11.95 -3.82 -1.53
N LEU A 73 12.66 -2.85 -0.96
CA LEU A 73 13.52 -1.91 -1.69
C LEU A 73 15.00 -2.28 -1.62
N VAL A 74 15.35 -3.18 -0.72
CA VAL A 74 16.72 -3.64 -0.50
C VAL A 74 16.80 -5.14 -0.81
N PRO A 75 17.96 -5.64 -1.27
CA PRO A 75 18.18 -7.07 -1.44
C PRO A 75 17.89 -7.81 -0.14
N LEU A 76 17.15 -8.92 -0.25
CA LEU A 76 16.98 -9.83 0.88
C LEU A 76 18.30 -10.61 1.06
N PRO A 77 18.78 -10.79 2.30
CA PRO A 77 19.95 -11.64 2.55
C PRO A 77 19.73 -13.05 2.00
N GLU A 78 20.77 -13.66 1.43
CA GLU A 78 20.72 -15.04 0.89
C GLU A 78 20.45 -16.09 1.98
N ARG A 79 20.74 -15.78 3.24
CA ARG A 79 20.51 -16.65 4.41
C ARG A 79 19.70 -15.90 5.46
N ASP A 80 18.80 -16.61 6.15
CA ASP A 80 18.09 -16.02 7.30
C ASP A 80 19.12 -15.73 8.42
N PRO A 81 19.30 -14.46 8.81
CA PRO A 81 20.25 -14.09 9.86
C PRO A 81 19.99 -14.80 11.20
N ARG A 82 18.76 -15.27 11.46
CA ARG A 82 18.43 -16.03 12.67
C ARG A 82 19.00 -17.44 12.69
N THR A 83 19.40 -17.94 11.52
CA THR A 83 19.97 -19.28 11.33
C THR A 83 21.47 -19.24 11.12
N ASP A 84 22.07 -18.04 11.06
CA ASP A 84 23.50 -17.89 10.86
C ASP A 84 24.26 -18.20 12.16
N PRO A 85 25.20 -19.17 12.16
CA PRO A 85 26.03 -19.46 13.34
C PRO A 85 27.00 -18.32 13.69
N ASN A 86 27.18 -17.33 12.81
CA ASN A 86 27.99 -16.14 13.06
C ASN A 86 27.13 -14.86 13.11
N PRO A 87 26.57 -14.50 14.28
CA PRO A 87 25.69 -13.34 14.42
C PRO A 87 26.39 -11.97 14.20
N ALA A 88 27.73 -11.96 14.05
CA ALA A 88 28.52 -10.75 13.91
C ALA A 88 28.64 -10.24 12.46
N ALA A 89 28.14 -10.98 11.47
CA ALA A 89 27.97 -10.47 10.11
C ALA A 89 26.76 -9.51 10.07
N GLU A 90 26.83 -8.38 10.79
CA GLU A 90 25.78 -7.38 10.73
C GLU A 90 25.66 -6.88 9.27
N PRO A 91 24.47 -6.92 8.66
CA PRO A 91 24.25 -6.24 7.39
C PRO A 91 24.53 -4.76 7.63
N ASP A 92 25.31 -4.16 6.73
CA ASP A 92 25.80 -2.77 6.78
C ASP A 92 24.71 -1.80 7.26
N ARG A 93 24.60 -1.58 8.58
CA ARG A 93 23.57 -0.75 9.25
C ARG A 93 23.92 0.73 9.09
N ARG A 94 24.27 1.14 7.86
CA ARG A 94 24.62 2.53 7.56
C ARG A 94 23.38 3.38 7.62
N LEU A 95 23.22 4.05 8.76
CA LEU A 95 22.36 5.20 8.88
C LEU A 95 22.78 6.24 7.83
N ARG A 96 21.88 6.65 6.95
CA ARG A 96 22.12 7.82 6.09
C ARG A 96 21.68 9.05 6.89
N HIS A 97 22.62 9.94 7.19
CA HIS A 97 22.38 11.12 8.02
C HIS A 97 21.73 10.80 9.38
N GLY A 98 22.15 9.70 10.04
CA GLY A 98 21.60 9.29 11.34
C GLY A 98 20.21 8.64 11.28
N ARG A 99 19.69 8.34 10.08
CA ARG A 99 18.38 7.68 9.90
C ARG A 99 18.50 6.36 9.16
N HIS A 100 17.71 5.37 9.58
CA HIS A 100 17.54 4.14 8.82
C HIS A 100 16.86 4.47 7.49
N LEU A 101 17.39 3.92 6.41
CA LEU A 101 16.69 3.96 5.13
C LEU A 101 15.48 3.02 5.17
N PRO A 102 14.37 3.38 4.51
CA PRO A 102 13.24 2.46 4.38
C PRO A 102 13.68 1.21 3.59
N ALA A 103 13.52 0.04 4.20
CA ALA A 103 13.82 -1.24 3.57
C ALA A 103 12.67 -1.75 2.68
N PHE A 104 11.46 -1.20 2.84
CA PHE A 104 10.28 -1.57 2.08
C PHE A 104 9.35 -0.36 1.83
N ARG A 105 8.41 -0.53 0.92
CA ARG A 105 7.22 0.34 0.76
C ARG A 105 5.96 -0.49 0.95
N ASP A 106 4.91 0.18 1.39
CA ASP A 106 3.61 -0.46 1.48
C ASP A 106 2.88 -0.37 0.14
N LEU A 107 2.45 -1.51 -0.38
CA LEU A 107 1.50 -1.60 -1.47
C LEU A 107 0.18 -2.10 -0.90
N LEU A 108 -0.90 -1.36 -1.14
CA LEU A 108 -2.26 -1.75 -0.73
C LEU A 108 -3.05 -2.18 -1.95
N ALA A 109 -3.65 -3.35 -1.89
CA ALA A 109 -4.56 -3.86 -2.90
C ALA A 109 -6.00 -3.66 -2.47
N PHE A 110 -6.82 -3.15 -3.38
CA PHE A 110 -8.24 -2.91 -3.18
C PHE A 110 -9.06 -3.56 -4.29
N ALA A 111 -10.06 -4.34 -3.93
CA ALA A 111 -10.99 -4.94 -4.87
C ALA A 111 -12.20 -4.01 -5.10
N GLY A 112 -12.77 -4.01 -6.30
CA GLY A 112 -14.07 -3.41 -6.53
C GLY A 112 -15.15 -4.16 -5.75
N THR A 113 -16.08 -3.44 -5.11
CA THR A 113 -17.34 -4.07 -4.69
C THR A 113 -18.10 -4.44 -5.96
N THR A 114 -18.02 -5.70 -6.39
CA THR A 114 -19.06 -6.22 -7.28
C THR A 114 -20.36 -6.06 -6.50
N SER A 115 -21.37 -5.43 -7.10
CA SER A 115 -22.73 -5.52 -6.57
C SER A 115 -23.14 -6.98 -6.70
N THR A 116 -22.75 -7.82 -5.74
CA THR A 116 -23.30 -9.16 -5.60
C THR A 116 -24.70 -9.00 -5.00
N THR A 117 -25.60 -8.41 -5.79
CA THR A 117 -27.05 -8.52 -5.60
C THR A 117 -27.53 -9.53 -6.64
N GLU A 118 -27.03 -10.77 -6.58
CA GLU A 118 -27.54 -11.88 -7.41
C GLU A 118 -27.02 -13.23 -6.89
N GLU A 119 -27.09 -13.47 -5.57
CA GLU A 119 -26.93 -14.83 -5.01
C GLU A 119 -27.76 -15.03 -3.72
N ALA A 120 -28.89 -14.33 -3.62
CA ALA A 120 -29.87 -14.52 -2.54
C ALA A 120 -31.22 -15.06 -3.04
N THR A 121 -31.31 -15.51 -4.31
CA THR A 121 -32.53 -16.10 -4.87
C THR A 121 -32.22 -17.21 -5.86
N ARG A 122 -31.73 -18.36 -5.37
CA ARG A 122 -31.98 -19.71 -5.91
C ARG A 122 -31.11 -20.73 -5.17
N GLY A 123 -31.77 -21.64 -4.46
CA GLY A 123 -31.19 -22.77 -3.74
C GLY A 123 -32.07 -23.17 -2.59
#